data_AF-A0A1G1D0V4-F1
#
_entry.id   AF-A0A1G1D0V4-F1
#
_cell.length_a   1.000
_cell.length_b   1.000
_cell.length_c   1.000
_cell.angle_alpha   90.00
_cell.angle_beta   90.00
_cell.angle_gamma   90.00
#
_symmetry.space_group_name_H-M   'P 1'
#
loop_
_entity.id
_entity.type
_entity.pdbx_description
1 polymer ?
#
loop_
_entity_poly.entity_id
_entity_poly.type
_entity_poly.pdbx_seq_one_letter_code
_entity_poly.pdbx_strand_id
1 'polypeptide(L)'
;MVFYWVTCFQCAIQGTLTVQKLIHFTDWVVGHSHLVMFGVFSFWLMGIITELWPRLTGREWYSMSLHSWAYWLNTLGLVLMFIDLTIAGVVQGFTWWGLNHFMDSVKFSIPFWFIRTLSGLMITAGILSLIYNLWMTARSEKVYEAKIAVA
;
A
#
# COMPACT_ATOMS: atom_id res chain seq x y z
N MET A 1 8.41 8.20 -0.62
CA MET A 1 9.43 8.40 -1.68
C MET A 1 10.04 7.08 -2.16
N VAL A 2 10.42 6.17 -1.26
CA VAL A 2 10.92 4.83 -1.63
C VAL A 2 9.94 4.08 -2.56
N PHE A 3 8.67 3.95 -2.17
CA PHE A 3 7.68 3.25 -3.00
C PHE A 3 7.45 3.89 -4.37
N TYR A 4 7.57 5.22 -4.49
CA TYR A 4 7.49 5.91 -5.78
C TYR A 4 8.64 5.53 -6.68
N TRP A 5 9.86 5.54 -6.16
CA TRP A 5 11.04 5.12 -6.92
C TRP A 5 10.91 3.65 -7.37
N VAL A 6 10.52 2.74 -6.47
CA VAL A 6 10.33 1.31 -6.80
C VAL A 6 9.26 1.15 -7.88
N THR A 7 8.14 1.88 -7.76
CA THR A 7 7.05 1.86 -8.74
C THR A 7 7.52 2.33 -10.12
N CYS A 8 8.21 3.47 -10.19
CA CYS A 8 8.72 4.01 -11.45
C CYS A 8 9.77 3.10 -12.08
N PHE A 9 10.65 2.52 -11.26
CA PHE A 9 11.63 1.55 -11.71
C PHE A 9 10.97 0.29 -12.28
N GLN A 10 9.99 -0.28 -11.57
CA GLN A 10 9.20 -1.42 -12.05
C GLN A 10 8.45 -1.07 -13.34
N CYS A 11 7.91 0.14 -13.45
CA CYS A 11 7.24 0.64 -14.64
C CYS A 11 8.16 0.65 -15.87
N ALA A 12 9.40 1.14 -15.70
CA ALA A 12 10.38 1.13 -16.78
C ALA A 12 10.72 -0.29 -17.26
N ILE A 13 10.82 -1.25 -16.34
CA ILE A 13 11.12 -2.65 -16.66
C ILE A 13 9.94 -3.32 -17.36
N GLN A 14 8.72 -3.21 -16.81
CA GLN A 14 7.51 -3.79 -17.40
C GLN A 14 7.02 -3.06 -18.65
N GLY A 15 7.62 -1.93 -19.03
CA GLY A 15 7.36 -1.31 -20.32
C GLY A 15 8.04 -2.05 -21.48
N THR A 16 9.03 -2.90 -21.20
CA THR A 16 9.76 -3.64 -22.23
C THR A 16 8.98 -4.86 -22.72
N LEU A 17 8.99 -5.10 -24.04
CA LEU A 17 8.31 -6.25 -24.64
C LEU A 17 8.80 -7.59 -24.08
N THR A 18 10.09 -7.70 -23.76
CA THR A 18 10.69 -8.93 -23.22
C THR A 18 10.08 -9.29 -21.87
N VAL A 19 9.92 -8.32 -20.98
CA VAL A 19 9.34 -8.56 -19.66
C VAL A 19 7.82 -8.73 -19.79
N GLN A 20 7.15 -7.89 -20.59
CA GLN A 20 5.70 -7.99 -20.78
C GLN A 20 5.23 -9.34 -21.28
N LYS A 21 6.00 -10.00 -22.16
CA LYS A 21 5.65 -11.36 -22.60
C LYS A 21 5.45 -12.36 -21.46
N LEU A 22 6.12 -12.16 -20.33
CA LEU A 22 6.03 -13.04 -19.16
C LEU A 22 4.97 -12.59 -18.16
N ILE A 23 4.91 -11.29 -17.88
CA ILE A 23 4.10 -10.74 -16.78
C ILE A 23 2.72 -10.22 -17.21
N HIS A 24 2.49 -10.07 -18.51
CA HIS A 24 1.21 -9.56 -18.99
C HIS A 24 0.09 -10.54 -18.63
N PHE A 25 -1.00 -10.01 -18.08
CA PHE A 25 -2.12 -10.75 -17.49
C PHE A 25 -1.82 -11.56 -16.22
N THR A 26 -0.65 -11.42 -15.63
CA THR A 26 -0.34 -12.05 -14.34
C THR A 26 -0.57 -11.10 -13.16
N ASP A 27 -0.57 -11.64 -11.95
CA ASP A 27 -0.70 -10.90 -10.70
C ASP A 27 0.44 -9.89 -10.47
N TRP A 28 1.51 -9.93 -11.26
CA TRP A 28 2.56 -8.90 -11.25
C TRP A 28 1.98 -7.51 -11.50
N VAL A 29 1.10 -7.37 -12.50
CA VAL A 29 0.48 -6.09 -12.88
C VAL A 29 -0.43 -5.59 -11.75
N VAL A 30 -1.09 -6.52 -11.06
CA VAL A 30 -1.93 -6.22 -9.90
C VAL A 30 -1.05 -5.74 -8.73
N GLY A 31 0.07 -6.42 -8.46
CA GLY A 31 1.03 -6.03 -7.44
C GLY A 31 1.62 -4.64 -7.69
N HIS A 32 1.99 -4.34 -8.94
CA HIS A 32 2.42 -3.01 -9.36
C HIS A 32 1.35 -1.94 -9.07
N SER A 33 0.09 -2.20 -9.45
CA SER A 33 -1.01 -1.26 -9.27
C SER A 33 -1.27 -0.95 -7.78
N HIS A 34 -1.18 -1.96 -6.91
CA HIS A 34 -1.30 -1.78 -5.46
C HIS A 34 -0.12 -0.96 -4.89
N LEU A 35 1.10 -1.19 -5.38
CA LEU A 35 2.26 -0.39 -4.99
C LEU A 35 2.08 1.09 -5.35
N VAL A 36 1.48 1.39 -6.51
CA VAL A 36 1.15 2.76 -6.92
C VAL A 36 0.10 3.36 -5.96
N MET A 37 -1.07 2.73 -5.84
CA MET A 37 -2.21 3.32 -5.12
C MET A 37 -1.99 3.38 -3.61
N PHE A 38 -1.58 2.26 -3.01
CA PHE A 38 -1.39 2.16 -1.57
C PHE A 38 0.01 2.57 -1.13
N GLY A 39 1.04 2.39 -1.96
CA GLY A 39 2.41 2.76 -1.61
C GLY A 39 2.78 4.20 -1.89
N VAL A 40 2.32 4.78 -3.01
CA VAL A 40 2.64 6.16 -3.36
C VAL A 40 1.56 7.10 -2.85
N PHE A 41 0.36 7.01 -3.44
CA PHE A 41 -0.68 8.00 -3.21
C PHE A 41 -1.19 7.98 -1.76
N SER A 42 -1.43 6.80 -1.18
CA SER A 42 -1.95 6.71 0.18
C SER A 42 -0.94 7.20 1.23
N PHE A 43 0.36 6.92 1.09
CA PHE A 43 1.38 7.44 2.01
C PHE A 43 1.59 8.95 1.86
N TRP A 44 1.51 9.49 0.64
CA TRP A 44 1.52 10.94 0.44
C TRP A 44 0.33 11.60 1.13
N LEU A 45 -0.88 11.08 0.92
CA LEU A 45 -2.09 11.57 1.58
C LEU A 45 -1.98 11.45 3.10
N MET A 46 -1.47 10.33 3.62
CA MET A 46 -1.27 10.16 5.05
C MET A 46 -0.34 11.25 5.60
N GLY A 47 0.82 11.49 4.96
CA GLY A 47 1.74 12.55 5.39
C GLY A 47 1.14 13.96 5.31
N ILE A 48 0.39 14.26 4.25
CA ILE A 48 -0.33 15.54 4.10
C ILE A 48 -1.36 15.69 5.22
N ILE A 49 -2.14 14.65 5.49
CA ILE A 49 -3.16 14.64 6.54
C ILE A 49 -2.51 14.79 7.92
N THR A 50 -1.37 14.14 8.19
CA THR A 50 -0.64 14.25 9.46
C THR A 50 -0.31 15.69 9.81
N GLU A 51 0.07 16.48 8.80
CA GLU A 51 0.45 17.88 8.98
C GLU A 51 -0.75 18.83 8.95
N LEU A 52 -1.69 18.60 8.03
CA LEU A 52 -2.78 19.52 7.75
C LEU A 52 -3.94 19.38 8.74
N TRP A 53 -4.22 18.18 9.23
CA TRP A 53 -5.41 17.91 10.06
C TRP A 53 -5.45 18.70 11.38
N PRO A 54 -4.37 18.79 12.18
CA PRO A 54 -4.37 19.60 13.41
C PRO A 54 -4.55 21.09 13.13
N ARG A 55 -3.96 21.57 12.02
CA ARG A 55 -4.06 22.98 11.60
C ARG A 55 -5.48 23.34 11.15
N LEU A 56 -6.15 22.44 10.43
CA LEU A 56 -7.55 22.63 9.99
C LEU A 56 -8.54 22.54 11.15
N THR A 57 -8.32 21.60 12.07
CA THR A 57 -9.24 21.38 13.19
C THR A 57 -8.96 22.29 14.38
N GLY A 58 -7.80 22.96 14.42
CA GLY A 58 -7.33 23.72 15.57
C GLY A 58 -7.12 22.85 16.81
N ARG A 59 -6.91 21.54 16.64
CA ARG A 59 -6.90 20.54 17.71
C ARG A 59 -5.68 19.66 17.68
N GLU A 60 -5.17 19.32 18.85
CA GLU A 60 -4.08 18.36 18.98
C GLU A 60 -4.55 16.93 18.66
N TRP A 61 -3.64 16.12 18.12
CA TRP A 61 -3.90 14.72 17.82
C TRP A 61 -4.41 13.95 19.04
N TYR A 62 -5.47 13.18 18.84
CA TYR A 62 -6.03 12.30 19.88
C TYR A 62 -5.02 11.25 20.35
N SER A 63 -4.32 10.58 19.42
CA SER A 63 -3.29 9.60 19.75
C SER A 63 -2.20 9.51 18.68
N MET A 64 -0.95 9.78 19.07
CA MET A 64 0.21 9.54 18.20
C MET A 64 0.51 8.04 18.01
N SER A 65 0.13 7.21 18.99
CA SER A 65 0.30 5.76 18.89
C SER A 65 -0.58 5.16 17.79
N LEU A 66 -1.84 5.60 17.67
CA LEU A 66 -2.73 5.19 16.57
C LEU A 66 -2.18 5.58 15.20
N HIS A 67 -1.50 6.72 15.13
CA HIS A 67 -0.82 7.16 13.90
C HIS A 67 0.33 6.22 13.52
N SER A 68 1.15 5.84 14.50
CA SER A 68 2.24 4.86 14.32
C SER A 68 1.69 3.49 13.90
N TRP A 69 0.62 3.01 14.53
CA TRP A 69 -0.05 1.77 14.15
C TRP A 69 -0.58 1.81 12.72
N ALA A 70 -1.26 2.89 12.34
CA ALA A 70 -1.73 3.06 10.96
C ALA A 70 -0.58 3.01 9.96
N TYR A 71 0.54 3.69 10.26
CA TYR A 71 1.73 3.68 9.43
C TYR A 71 2.31 2.26 9.28
N TRP A 72 2.53 1.53 10.37
CA TRP A 72 3.15 0.21 10.32
C TRP A 72 2.24 -0.85 9.70
N LEU A 73 0.95 -0.84 9.99
CA LEU A 73 -0.01 -1.77 9.37
C LEU A 73 -0.09 -1.56 7.85
N ASN A 74 -0.16 -0.31 7.39
CA ASN A 74 -0.11 0.00 5.96
C ASN A 74 1.23 -0.42 5.34
N THR A 75 2.35 -0.12 6.01
CA THR A 75 3.69 -0.41 5.48
C THR A 75 3.93 -1.91 5.35
N LEU A 76 3.69 -2.67 6.42
CA LEU A 76 3.90 -4.12 6.43
C LEU A 76 2.92 -4.84 5.52
N GLY A 77 1.63 -4.44 5.55
CA GLY A 77 0.63 -5.00 4.65
C GLY A 77 0.99 -4.77 3.19
N LEU A 78 1.41 -3.56 2.83
CA LEU A 78 1.83 -3.24 1.46
C LEU A 78 3.07 -4.03 1.02
N VAL A 79 4.12 -4.07 1.85
CA VAL A 79 5.36 -4.79 1.51
C VAL A 79 5.07 -6.27 1.30
N LEU A 80 4.27 -6.86 2.20
CA LEU A 80 3.83 -8.25 2.08
C LEU A 80 3.04 -8.48 0.79
N MET A 81 2.05 -7.64 0.49
CA MET A 81 1.24 -7.73 -0.73
C MET A 81 2.07 -7.58 -1.99
N PHE A 82 3.01 -6.64 -2.01
CA PHE A 82 3.86 -6.38 -3.15
C PHE A 82 4.77 -7.57 -3.45
N ILE A 83 5.45 -8.13 -2.44
CA ILE A 83 6.33 -9.29 -2.61
C ILE A 83 5.52 -10.50 -3.06
N ASP A 84 4.40 -10.77 -2.39
CA ASP A 84 3.50 -11.89 -2.68
C ASP A 84 3.03 -11.89 -4.14
N LEU A 85 2.45 -10.77 -4.60
CA LEU A 85 1.92 -10.68 -5.97
C LEU A 85 3.01 -10.62 -7.04
N THR A 86 4.18 -10.08 -6.71
CA THR A 86 5.35 -10.13 -7.60
C THR A 86 5.76 -11.59 -7.84
N ILE A 87 5.82 -12.41 -6.79
CA ILE A 87 6.13 -13.84 -6.92
C ILE A 87 5.00 -14.58 -7.64
N ALA A 88 3.74 -14.34 -7.26
CA ALA A 88 2.58 -14.95 -7.90
C ALA A 88 2.57 -14.70 -9.42
N GLY A 89 2.85 -13.45 -9.82
CA GLY A 89 2.90 -13.07 -11.22
C GLY A 89 4.00 -13.77 -12.01
N VAL A 90 5.17 -13.97 -11.38
CA VAL A 90 6.28 -14.74 -11.98
C VAL A 90 5.92 -16.22 -12.10
N VAL A 91 5.31 -16.82 -11.07
CA VAL A 91 4.86 -18.22 -11.08
C VAL A 91 3.82 -18.45 -12.18
N GLN A 92 2.83 -17.57 -12.32
CA GLN A 92 1.83 -17.64 -13.39
C GLN A 92 2.49 -17.54 -14.77
N GLY A 93 3.35 -16.54 -14.96
CA GLY A 93 4.06 -16.33 -16.23
C GLY A 93 4.87 -17.56 -16.67
N PHE A 94 5.67 -18.14 -15.76
CA PHE A 94 6.45 -19.33 -16.08
C PHE A 94 5.60 -20.59 -16.24
N THR A 95 4.48 -20.71 -15.53
CA THR A 95 3.56 -21.85 -15.69
C THR A 95 2.97 -21.87 -17.09
N TRP A 96 2.56 -20.71 -17.60
CA TRP A 96 2.03 -20.57 -18.97
C TRP A 96 3.12 -20.70 -20.03
N TRP A 97 4.31 -20.15 -19.78
CA TRP A 97 5.47 -20.34 -20.66
C TRP A 97 5.84 -21.83 -20.82
N GLY A 98 5.69 -22.62 -19.75
CA GLY A 98 5.90 -24.06 -19.76
C GLY A 98 4.77 -24.88 -20.41
N LEU A 99 3.75 -24.25 -21.00
CA LEU A 99 2.60 -24.89 -21.64
C LEU A 99 1.80 -25.84 -20.71
N ASN A 100 1.82 -25.59 -19.41
CA ASN A 100 1.00 -26.33 -18.44
C ASN A 100 -0.49 -25.98 -18.62
N HIS A 101 -1.38 -26.81 -18.08
CA HIS A 101 -2.80 -26.51 -18.08
C HIS A 101 -3.06 -25.23 -17.27
N PHE A 102 -3.94 -24.37 -17.79
CA PHE A 102 -4.32 -23.13 -17.11
C PHE A 102 -4.78 -23.37 -15.67
N MET A 103 -5.49 -24.47 -15.41
CA MET A 103 -5.96 -24.82 -14.08
C MET A 103 -4.82 -25.01 -13.05
N ASP A 104 -3.63 -25.42 -13.49
CA ASP A 104 -2.49 -25.58 -12.61
C ASP A 104 -1.94 -24.22 -12.15
N SER A 105 -1.90 -23.23 -13.05
CA SER A 105 -1.56 -21.85 -12.66
C SER A 105 -2.53 -21.28 -11.63
N VAL A 106 -3.83 -21.61 -11.73
CA VAL A 106 -4.84 -21.19 -10.75
C VAL A 106 -4.57 -21.85 -9.41
N LYS A 107 -4.37 -23.17 -9.37
CA LYS A 107 -4.08 -23.91 -8.14
C LYS A 107 -2.83 -23.40 -7.45
N PHE A 108 -1.76 -23.12 -8.20
CA PHE A 108 -0.53 -22.54 -7.66
C PHE A 108 -0.73 -21.12 -7.12
N SER A 109 -1.71 -20.37 -7.64
CA SER A 109 -1.97 -18.99 -7.23
C SER A 109 -2.81 -18.85 -5.95
N ILE A 110 -3.61 -19.86 -5.61
CA ILE A 110 -4.49 -19.86 -4.41
C ILE A 110 -3.78 -19.42 -3.12
N PRO A 111 -2.59 -19.97 -2.74
CA PRO A 111 -1.93 -19.56 -1.50
C PRO A 111 -1.53 -18.08 -1.51
N PHE A 112 -1.09 -17.55 -2.66
CA PHE A 112 -0.76 -16.13 -2.81
C PHE A 112 -2.01 -15.27 -2.61
N TRP A 113 -3.15 -15.64 -3.18
CA TRP A 113 -4.40 -14.88 -2.99
C TRP A 113 -4.88 -14.83 -1.53
N PHE A 114 -4.58 -15.85 -0.73
CA PHE A 114 -4.82 -15.80 0.71
C PHE A 114 -3.93 -14.76 1.39
N ILE A 115 -2.63 -14.73 1.08
CA ILE A 115 -1.68 -13.74 1.60
C ILE A 115 -2.06 -12.32 1.12
N ARG A 116 -2.47 -12.15 -0.14
CA ARG A 116 -3.04 -10.90 -0.65
C ARG A 116 -4.24 -10.42 0.18
N THR A 117 -5.13 -11.33 0.53
CA THR A 117 -6.31 -10.98 1.33
C THR A 117 -5.90 -10.55 2.73
N LEU A 118 -5.01 -11.30 3.38
CA LEU A 118 -4.49 -10.98 4.71
C LEU A 118 -3.78 -9.62 4.74
N SER A 119 -2.90 -9.36 3.77
CA SER A 119 -2.22 -8.08 3.63
C SER A 119 -3.19 -6.93 3.36
N GLY A 120 -4.22 -7.14 2.54
CA GLY A 120 -5.29 -6.17 2.30
C GLY A 120 -6.07 -5.83 3.58
N LEU A 121 -6.32 -6.82 4.44
CA LEU A 121 -6.94 -6.59 5.75
C LEU A 121 -6.03 -5.77 6.68
N MET A 122 -4.71 -6.00 6.66
CA MET A 122 -3.75 -5.19 7.43
C MET A 122 -3.77 -3.72 6.98
N ILE A 123 -3.71 -3.47 5.67
CA ILE A 123 -3.79 -2.12 5.09
C ILE A 123 -5.12 -1.45 5.50
N THR A 124 -6.23 -2.18 5.35
CA THR A 124 -7.57 -1.69 5.71
C THR A 124 -7.66 -1.34 7.19
N ALA A 125 -7.16 -2.20 8.08
CA ALA A 125 -7.12 -1.94 9.52
C ALA A 125 -6.28 -0.71 9.86
N GLY A 126 -5.16 -0.49 9.16
CA GLY A 126 -4.34 0.71 9.30
C GLY A 126 -5.08 1.98 8.88
N ILE A 127 -5.77 1.96 7.74
CA ILE A 127 -6.59 3.10 7.27
C ILE A 127 -7.75 3.38 8.23
N LEU A 128 -8.45 2.36 8.71
CA LEU A 128 -9.54 2.51 9.68
C LEU A 128 -9.02 3.11 11.01
N SER A 129 -7.83 2.70 11.45
CA SER A 129 -7.18 3.27 12.64
C SER A 129 -6.86 4.76 12.47
N LEU A 130 -6.40 5.16 11.28
CA LEU A 130 -6.18 6.56 10.94
C LEU A 130 -7.50 7.34 10.93
N ILE A 131 -8.54 6.84 10.26
CA ILE A 131 -9.86 7.47 10.19
C ILE A 131 -10.44 7.67 11.59
N TYR A 132 -10.35 6.65 12.44
CA TYR A 132 -10.79 6.75 13.83
C TYR A 132 -10.03 7.85 14.59
N ASN A 133 -8.71 7.92 14.42
CA ASN A 133 -7.89 8.95 15.06
C ASN A 133 -8.24 10.37 14.56
N LEU A 134 -8.49 10.52 13.26
CA LEU A 134 -8.93 11.79 12.65
C LEU A 134 -10.26 12.24 13.24
N TRP A 135 -11.23 11.33 13.33
CA TRP A 135 -12.55 11.60 13.88
C TRP A 135 -12.50 11.97 15.37
N MET A 136 -11.73 11.26 16.18
CA MET A 136 -11.53 11.59 17.59
C MET A 136 -10.81 12.92 17.76
N THR A 137 -9.81 13.21 16.93
CA THR A 137 -9.10 14.50 16.93
C THR A 137 -10.07 15.65 16.61
N ALA A 138 -10.97 15.48 15.63
CA ALA A 138 -11.99 16.46 15.31
C ALA A 138 -13.10 16.63 16.37
N ARG A 139 -13.10 15.81 17.43
CA ARG A 139 -14.00 15.94 18.58
C ARG A 139 -13.27 16.31 19.88
N SER A 140 -11.94 16.39 19.84
CA SER A 140 -11.10 16.70 20.99
C SER A 140 -11.30 18.14 21.46
N GLU A 141 -11.22 18.38 22.77
CA GLU A 141 -11.20 19.73 23.33
C GLU A 141 -9.77 20.28 23.45
N LYS A 142 -8.75 19.46 23.18
CA LYS A 142 -7.35 19.86 23.23
C LYS A 142 -7.04 20.83 22.10
N VAL A 143 -6.82 22.09 22.46
CA VAL A 143 -6.50 23.17 21.52
C VAL A 143 -5.09 22.99 20.99
N TYR A 144 -4.95 23.03 19.67
CA TYR A 144 -3.65 23.04 19.01
C TYR A 144 -2.97 24.40 19.23
N GLU A 145 -1.91 24.43 20.04
CA GLU A 145 -1.04 25.58 20.10
C GLU A 145 -0.12 25.59 18.87
N ALA A 146 -0.48 26.40 17.88
CA ALA A 146 0.36 26.61 16.72
C ALA A 146 1.71 27.18 17.20
N LYS A 147 2.80 26.42 17.00
CA LYS A 147 4.14 26.97 17.12
C LYS A 147 4.29 28.04 16.03
N ILE A 148 4.12 29.30 16.41
CA ILE A 148 4.44 30.44 15.55
C ILE A 148 5.92 30.29 15.22
N ALA A 149 6.23 29.94 13.98
CA ALA A 149 7.59 30.01 13.48
C ALA A 149 7.95 31.49 13.40
N VAL A 150 8.52 32.02 14.49
CA VAL A 150 9.19 33.31 14.47
C VAL A 150 10.47 33.08 13.66
N ALA A 151 10.48 33.67 12.47
CA ALA A 151 11.59 33.64 11.52
C ALA A 151 12.83 34.36 12.05
#